data_AF-A0A6F9ZHF9-F1
#
_entry.id   AF-A0A6F9ZHF9-F1
#
_cell.length_a   1.000
_cell.length_b   1.000
_cell.length_c   1.000
_cell.angle_alpha   90.00
_cell.angle_beta   90.00
_cell.angle_gamma   90.00
#
_symmetry.space_group_name_H-M   'P 1'
#
loop_
_entity.id
_entity.type
_entity.pdbx_description
1 polymer ?
#
loop_
_entity_poly.entity_id
_entity_poly.type
_entity_poly.pdbx_seq_one_letter_code
_entity_poly.pdbx_strand_id
1 'polypeptide(L)'
;MKKTIGISTLASIIILFETMTTKAQHHMDTLTSRQQNMMVLAAFEAKGDTFRLKTAVANALDYGLTINETKEIFSHLYAYTGFPRSLNGLGILQTVLAQRKAKGINDPEGREASPLPDGYEALKLGRAIQTKLNGGKPFDYNFAPATDYYLKAHLFGDIFARDILTHAERELITISALSSMEGVESQLKSHIRGAVNMGISEKEIHAIPEILSQKVGEQEAWQADKAIAEVYELPFSKNRPVGNTAFPLGKPNTAYAQYFIGNSYLAPLLSGNLPMSNVTFEPRCRNNWHIHHKSGQILICINGAGWYQEWGKPARALHPGDVVNIPPGIKHWHGATATSWFQHIAITLPADSASNEWLEAVTDEVYDQLE
;
A
#
# COMPACT_ATOMS: atom_id res chain seq x y z
N MET A 1 52.75 19.77 14.67
CA MET A 1 51.77 19.36 13.63
C MET A 1 50.45 19.00 14.31
N LYS A 2 49.46 19.89 14.32
CA LYS A 2 48.07 19.57 14.70
C LYS A 2 47.31 19.24 13.42
N LYS A 3 46.77 18.01 13.32
CA LYS A 3 45.93 17.58 12.19
C LYS A 3 44.52 18.14 12.40
N THR A 4 44.10 19.04 11.51
CA THR A 4 42.72 19.50 11.38
C THR A 4 41.92 18.40 10.69
N ILE A 5 40.95 17.80 11.37
CA ILE A 5 40.00 16.85 10.78
C ILE A 5 38.89 17.68 10.09
N GLY A 6 38.58 17.32 8.85
CA GLY A 6 37.76 18.10 7.92
C GLY A 6 36.30 18.26 8.35
N ILE A 7 35.83 19.51 8.34
CA ILE A 7 34.45 19.94 8.61
C ILE A 7 33.55 19.78 7.35
N SER A 8 34.11 19.41 6.19
CA SER A 8 33.41 19.40 4.91
C SER A 8 32.36 18.29 4.73
N THR A 9 32.49 17.15 5.42
CA THR A 9 31.56 16.01 5.25
C THR A 9 30.27 16.17 6.04
N LEU A 10 30.29 16.83 7.22
CA LEU A 10 29.08 17.07 8.02
C LEU A 10 28.17 18.12 7.37
N ALA A 11 28.73 19.20 6.82
CA ALA A 11 27.96 20.25 6.16
C ALA A 11 27.18 19.72 4.95
N SER A 12 27.78 18.80 4.19
CA SER A 12 27.13 18.18 3.02
C SER A 12 25.93 17.31 3.40
N ILE A 13 26.03 16.56 4.51
CA ILE A 13 24.94 15.73 5.03
C ILE A 13 23.79 16.58 5.59
N ILE A 14 24.11 17.69 6.28
CA ILE A 14 23.11 18.61 6.85
C ILE A 14 22.34 19.34 5.73
N ILE A 15 23.02 19.80 4.67
CA ILE A 15 22.38 20.46 3.53
C ILE A 15 21.49 19.47 2.73
N LEU A 16 21.91 18.21 2.59
CA LEU A 16 21.08 17.16 1.98
C LEU A 16 19.83 16.84 2.83
N PHE A 17 19.97 16.79 4.16
CA PHE A 17 18.83 16.60 5.07
C PHE A 17 17.86 17.78 5.04
N GLU A 18 18.35 19.02 5.09
CA GLU A 18 17.52 20.22 5.02
C GLU A 18 16.79 20.35 3.68
N THR A 19 17.45 20.03 2.56
CA THR A 19 16.80 20.09 1.24
C THR A 19 15.76 18.99 1.05
N MET A 20 15.96 17.80 1.64
CA MET A 20 14.95 16.73 1.62
C MET A 20 13.74 17.03 2.49
N THR A 21 13.94 17.54 3.72
CA THR A 21 12.82 17.96 4.58
C THR A 21 12.04 19.11 3.97
N THR A 22 12.72 20.08 3.34
CA THR A 22 12.05 21.21 2.68
C THR A 22 11.22 20.76 1.46
N LYS A 23 11.71 19.81 0.65
CA LYS A 23 10.95 19.23 -0.47
C LYS A 23 9.76 18.39 0.00
N ALA A 24 9.96 17.52 0.99
CA ALA A 24 8.87 16.71 1.57
C ALA A 24 7.77 17.59 2.19
N GLN A 25 8.16 18.65 2.90
CA GLN A 25 7.23 19.64 3.45
C GLN A 25 6.46 20.38 2.33
N HIS A 26 7.14 20.82 1.27
CA HIS A 26 6.49 21.50 0.14
C HIS A 26 5.50 20.62 -0.64
N HIS A 27 5.76 19.32 -0.78
CA HIS A 27 4.79 18.39 -1.37
C HIS A 27 3.57 18.22 -0.46
N MET A 28 3.79 18.13 0.86
CA MET A 28 2.70 18.01 1.83
C MET A 28 1.83 19.27 1.91
N ASP A 29 2.37 20.46 1.63
CA ASP A 29 1.58 21.70 1.57
C ASP A 29 0.77 21.86 0.27
N THR A 30 0.87 20.91 -0.67
CA THR A 30 0.20 20.99 -1.98
C THR A 30 -1.29 20.62 -1.88
N LEU A 31 -1.64 19.63 -1.06
CA LEU A 31 -3.02 19.29 -0.73
C LEU A 31 -3.35 19.82 0.66
N THR A 32 -4.54 20.36 0.84
CA THR A 32 -4.97 20.89 2.15
C THR A 32 -5.02 19.80 3.21
N SER A 33 -4.85 20.15 4.49
CA SER A 33 -5.00 19.19 5.60
C SER A 33 -6.34 18.45 5.56
N ARG A 34 -7.42 19.13 5.13
CA ARG A 34 -8.72 18.50 4.93
C ARG A 34 -8.64 17.41 3.87
N GLN A 35 -8.15 17.71 2.67
CA GLN A 35 -7.97 16.72 1.59
C GLN A 35 -7.08 15.54 2.00
N GLN A 36 -5.96 15.79 2.70
CA GLN A 36 -5.09 14.74 3.20
C GLN A 36 -5.82 13.80 4.17
N ASN A 37 -6.61 14.34 5.10
CA ASN A 37 -7.38 13.50 6.02
C ASN A 37 -8.46 12.70 5.28
N MET A 38 -9.11 13.26 4.26
CA MET A 38 -10.06 12.52 3.41
C MET A 38 -9.40 11.30 2.77
N MET A 39 -8.19 11.46 2.23
CA MET A 39 -7.41 10.35 1.67
C MET A 39 -7.10 9.28 2.70
N VAL A 40 -6.69 9.67 3.91
CA VAL A 40 -6.36 8.73 5.00
C VAL A 40 -7.58 7.90 5.40
N LEU A 41 -8.75 8.52 5.53
CA LEU A 41 -9.99 7.81 5.81
C LEU A 41 -10.29 6.77 4.72
N ALA A 42 -10.16 7.17 3.46
CA ALA A 42 -10.42 6.32 2.32
C ALA A 42 -9.49 5.11 2.25
N ALA A 43 -8.20 5.32 2.52
CA ALA A 43 -7.21 4.26 2.55
C ALA A 43 -7.49 3.25 3.67
N PHE A 44 -7.72 3.71 4.91
CA PHE A 44 -7.98 2.79 6.01
C PHE A 44 -9.32 2.06 5.89
N GLU A 45 -10.35 2.68 5.31
CA GLU A 45 -11.58 1.97 4.95
C GLU A 45 -11.28 0.86 3.93
N ALA A 46 -10.59 1.19 2.83
CA ALA A 46 -10.25 0.24 1.78
C ALA A 46 -9.40 -0.93 2.31
N LYS A 47 -8.52 -0.69 3.29
CA LYS A 47 -7.74 -1.74 3.97
C LYS A 47 -8.56 -2.58 4.95
N GLY A 48 -9.73 -2.09 5.37
CA GLY A 48 -10.46 -2.66 6.50
C GLY A 48 -9.72 -2.49 7.83
N ASP A 49 -8.80 -1.52 7.93
CA ASP A 49 -8.01 -1.25 9.14
C ASP A 49 -8.84 -0.42 10.13
N THR A 50 -9.80 -1.07 10.77
CA THR A 50 -10.74 -0.43 11.71
C THR A 50 -10.04 0.20 12.91
N PHE A 51 -8.89 -0.32 13.30
CA PHE A 51 -8.09 0.20 14.41
C PHE A 51 -7.51 1.58 14.08
N ARG A 52 -6.78 1.71 12.96
CA ARG A 52 -6.22 3.01 12.56
C ARG A 52 -7.31 3.96 12.06
N LEU A 53 -8.37 3.44 11.43
CA LEU A 53 -9.51 4.23 10.96
C LEU A 53 -10.19 4.99 12.11
N LYS A 54 -10.33 4.40 13.29
CA LYS A 54 -10.93 5.08 14.45
C LYS A 54 -10.17 6.35 14.84
N THR A 55 -8.85 6.27 14.92
CA THR A 55 -7.99 7.44 15.20
C THR A 55 -8.03 8.44 14.06
N ALA A 56 -8.02 7.96 12.81
CA ALA A 56 -8.10 8.81 11.63
C ALA A 56 -9.40 9.62 11.57
N VAL A 57 -10.55 9.04 11.94
CA VAL A 57 -11.83 9.77 12.00
C VAL A 57 -11.78 10.89 13.03
N ALA A 58 -11.24 10.63 14.23
CA ALA A 58 -11.10 11.68 15.24
C ALA A 58 -10.23 12.84 14.74
N ASN A 59 -9.08 12.52 14.12
CA ASN A 59 -8.19 13.52 13.54
C ASN A 59 -8.87 14.29 12.40
N ALA A 60 -9.60 13.61 11.51
CA ALA A 60 -10.28 14.25 10.40
C ALA A 60 -11.28 15.33 10.87
N LEU A 61 -12.03 15.04 11.93
CA LEU A 61 -12.94 15.99 12.57
C LEU A 61 -12.19 17.16 13.22
N ASP A 62 -11.06 16.90 13.88
CA ASP A 62 -10.21 17.94 14.48
C ASP A 62 -9.58 18.86 13.41
N TYR A 63 -9.33 18.35 12.20
CA TYR A 63 -8.71 19.07 11.08
C TYR A 63 -9.71 19.48 9.99
N GLY A 64 -10.97 19.71 10.37
CA GLY A 64 -11.91 20.50 9.58
C GLY A 64 -12.81 19.71 8.63
N LEU A 65 -12.84 18.37 8.69
CA LEU A 65 -13.95 17.63 8.10
C LEU A 65 -15.20 17.76 8.98
N THR A 66 -16.32 17.93 8.32
CA THR A 66 -17.64 17.86 8.94
C THR A 66 -18.12 16.40 9.05
N ILE A 67 -19.16 16.20 9.87
CA ILE A 67 -19.82 14.90 10.00
C ILE A 67 -20.34 14.43 8.64
N ASN A 68 -21.04 15.29 7.89
CA ASN A 68 -21.66 14.93 6.62
C ASN A 68 -20.64 14.67 5.51
N GLU A 69 -19.52 15.40 5.47
CA GLU A 69 -18.41 15.05 4.57
C GLU A 69 -17.84 13.68 4.90
N THR A 70 -17.67 13.36 6.19
CA THR A 70 -17.15 12.05 6.60
C THR A 70 -18.11 10.91 6.26
N LYS A 71 -19.43 11.11 6.46
CA LYS A 71 -20.47 10.17 5.99
C LYS A 71 -20.40 9.98 4.48
N GLU A 72 -20.21 11.07 3.73
CA GLU A 72 -20.17 11.06 2.28
C GLU A 72 -18.92 10.35 1.73
N ILE A 73 -17.76 10.48 2.37
CA ILE A 73 -16.55 9.73 2.01
C ILE A 73 -16.83 8.23 2.10
N PHE A 74 -17.32 7.76 3.24
CA PHE A 74 -17.59 6.33 3.44
C PHE A 74 -18.71 5.81 2.53
N SER A 75 -19.75 6.63 2.31
CA SER A 75 -20.84 6.28 1.39
C SER A 75 -20.40 6.30 -0.07
N HIS A 76 -19.44 7.14 -0.46
CA HIS A 76 -18.88 7.11 -1.81
C HIS A 76 -18.09 5.83 -2.06
N LEU A 77 -17.33 5.39 -1.06
CA LEU A 77 -16.37 4.32 -1.20
C LEU A 77 -17.00 2.93 -1.31
N TYR A 78 -18.26 2.70 -0.92
CA TYR A 78 -18.86 1.37 -1.05
C TYR A 78 -18.81 0.85 -2.50
N ALA A 79 -18.85 1.73 -3.51
CA ALA A 79 -18.76 1.34 -4.92
C ALA A 79 -17.38 0.77 -5.31
N TYR A 80 -16.36 1.06 -4.51
CA TYR A 80 -14.97 0.62 -4.71
C TYR A 80 -14.53 -0.43 -3.69
N THR A 81 -15.00 -0.32 -2.45
CA THR A 81 -14.57 -1.12 -1.29
C THR A 81 -15.62 -2.14 -0.84
N GLY A 82 -16.85 -2.04 -1.33
CA GLY A 82 -18.00 -2.86 -0.95
C GLY A 82 -18.73 -2.35 0.31
N PHE A 83 -20.03 -2.69 0.41
CA PHE A 83 -20.87 -2.32 1.56
C PHE A 83 -20.26 -2.65 2.93
N PRO A 84 -19.66 -3.83 3.18
CA PRO A 84 -19.14 -4.14 4.50
C PRO A 84 -18.10 -3.15 5.02
N ARG A 85 -17.19 -2.68 4.16
CA ARG A 85 -16.14 -1.73 4.56
C ARG A 85 -16.71 -0.33 4.80
N SER A 86 -17.58 0.14 3.92
CA SER A 86 -18.31 1.40 4.07
C SER A 86 -19.16 1.44 5.36
N LEU A 87 -19.94 0.39 5.63
CA LEU A 87 -20.74 0.28 6.85
C LEU A 87 -19.88 0.26 8.12
N ASN A 88 -18.73 -0.41 8.09
CA ASN A 88 -17.77 -0.36 9.19
C ASN A 88 -17.23 1.06 9.42
N GLY A 89 -16.89 1.79 8.34
CA GLY A 89 -16.48 3.19 8.41
C GLY A 89 -17.54 4.09 9.05
N LEU A 90 -18.79 3.97 8.61
CA LEU A 90 -19.94 4.69 9.19
C LEU A 90 -20.18 4.34 10.66
N GLY A 91 -20.08 3.07 11.04
CA GLY A 91 -20.20 2.62 12.44
C GLY A 91 -19.07 3.14 13.33
N ILE A 92 -17.85 3.24 12.80
CA ILE A 92 -16.72 3.85 13.50
C ILE A 92 -16.95 5.36 13.68
N LEU A 93 -17.43 6.07 12.66
CA LEU A 93 -17.82 7.47 12.78
C LEU A 93 -18.86 7.67 13.89
N GLN A 94 -19.93 6.87 13.89
CA GLN A 94 -20.95 6.94 14.93
C GLN A 94 -20.35 6.74 16.34
N THR A 95 -19.44 5.78 16.49
CA THR A 95 -18.74 5.51 17.74
C THR A 95 -17.87 6.70 18.18
N VAL A 96 -17.08 7.27 17.26
CA VAL A 96 -16.20 8.41 17.55
C VAL A 96 -17.02 9.64 17.95
N LEU A 97 -18.11 9.94 17.23
CA LEU A 97 -19.00 11.06 17.56
C LEU A 97 -19.66 10.90 18.93
N ALA A 98 -20.10 9.69 19.28
CA ALA A 98 -20.64 9.42 20.62
C ALA A 98 -19.59 9.65 21.72
N GLN A 99 -18.35 9.20 21.50
CA GLN A 99 -17.22 9.41 22.42
C GLN A 99 -16.85 10.90 22.55
N ARG A 100 -16.86 11.65 21.45
CA ARG A 100 -16.57 13.09 21.41
C ARG A 100 -17.67 13.89 22.11
N LYS A 101 -18.93 13.59 21.84
CA LYS A 101 -20.09 14.18 22.54
C LYS A 101 -20.06 13.92 24.05
N ALA A 102 -19.70 12.72 24.49
CA ALA A 102 -19.54 12.41 25.91
C ALA A 102 -18.43 13.23 26.60
N LYS A 103 -17.45 13.72 25.83
CA LYS A 103 -16.40 14.64 26.29
C LYS A 103 -16.78 16.12 26.13
N GLY A 104 -18.01 16.43 25.74
CA GLY A 104 -18.48 17.80 25.50
C GLY A 104 -17.97 18.43 24.20
N ILE A 105 -17.40 17.64 23.28
CA ILE A 105 -16.96 18.11 21.97
C ILE A 105 -18.16 18.06 21.02
N ASN A 106 -18.47 19.19 20.38
CA ASN A 106 -19.53 19.31 19.38
C ASN A 106 -18.89 19.45 17.99
N ASP A 107 -18.94 18.39 17.21
CA ASP A 107 -18.44 18.38 15.84
C ASP A 107 -19.42 19.08 14.88
N PRO A 108 -18.92 19.83 13.88
CA PRO A 108 -19.79 20.49 12.91
C PRO A 108 -20.50 19.46 12.02
N GLU A 109 -21.83 19.50 11.97
CA GLU A 109 -22.61 18.57 11.14
C GLU A 109 -22.26 18.70 9.65
N GLY A 110 -22.03 19.93 9.19
CA GLY A 110 -21.84 20.25 7.78
C GLY A 110 -23.17 20.40 7.05
N ARG A 111 -23.09 20.59 5.74
CA ARG A 111 -24.29 20.72 4.89
C ARG A 111 -24.84 19.36 4.49
N GLU A 112 -26.13 19.32 4.17
CA GLU A 112 -26.74 18.19 3.48
C GLU A 112 -26.51 18.29 1.96
N ALA A 113 -26.74 17.19 1.25
CA ALA A 113 -26.75 17.19 -0.21
C ALA A 113 -27.92 18.05 -0.71
N SER A 114 -27.67 18.84 -1.75
CA SER A 114 -28.73 19.59 -2.43
C SER A 114 -29.81 18.63 -2.98
N PRO A 115 -31.09 19.04 -2.97
CA PRO A 115 -32.14 18.25 -3.58
C PRO A 115 -31.87 18.09 -5.08
N LEU A 116 -32.21 16.91 -5.61
CA LEU A 116 -32.13 16.65 -7.05
C LEU A 116 -33.19 17.49 -7.79
N PRO A 117 -32.88 17.97 -9.01
CA PRO A 117 -33.82 18.79 -9.78
C PRO A 117 -35.06 17.98 -10.22
N ASP A 118 -36.15 18.69 -10.49
CA ASP A 118 -37.35 18.07 -11.08
C ASP A 118 -37.03 17.42 -12.42
N GLY A 119 -37.58 16.21 -12.65
CA GLY A 119 -37.29 15.42 -13.85
C GLY A 119 -35.87 14.84 -13.89
N TYR A 120 -35.22 14.69 -12.73
CA TYR A 120 -33.90 14.06 -12.61
C TYR A 120 -33.87 12.65 -13.25
N GLU A 121 -32.90 12.48 -14.16
CA GLU A 121 -32.61 11.20 -14.83
C GLU A 121 -31.19 10.75 -14.48
N ALA A 122 -31.08 9.81 -13.54
CA ALA A 122 -29.79 9.31 -13.04
C ALA A 122 -28.86 8.84 -14.15
N LEU A 123 -29.38 8.09 -15.12
CA LEU A 123 -28.59 7.60 -16.26
C LEU A 123 -28.01 8.73 -17.12
N LYS A 124 -28.80 9.79 -17.35
CA LYS A 124 -28.39 10.93 -18.18
C LYS A 124 -27.29 11.75 -17.51
N LEU A 125 -27.49 12.10 -16.24
CA LEU A 125 -26.47 12.83 -15.46
C LEU A 125 -25.21 11.98 -15.28
N GLY A 126 -25.38 10.70 -14.92
CA GLY A 126 -24.28 9.78 -14.73
C GLY A 126 -23.44 9.59 -15.98
N ARG A 127 -24.07 9.49 -17.16
CA ARG A 127 -23.33 9.48 -18.44
C ARG A 127 -22.54 10.77 -18.65
N ALA A 128 -23.11 11.94 -18.33
CA ALA A 128 -22.42 13.21 -18.47
C ALA A 128 -21.20 13.33 -17.53
N ILE A 129 -21.35 12.94 -16.26
CA ILE A 129 -20.27 12.95 -15.27
C ILE A 129 -19.16 11.96 -15.66
N GLN A 130 -19.52 10.71 -16.01
CA GLN A 130 -18.56 9.70 -16.47
C GLN A 130 -17.80 10.18 -17.71
N THR A 131 -18.51 10.78 -18.68
CA THR A 131 -17.90 11.29 -19.91
C THR A 131 -16.88 12.38 -19.60
N LYS A 132 -17.21 13.30 -18.68
CA LYS A 132 -16.27 14.34 -18.21
C LYS A 132 -15.05 13.71 -17.55
N LEU A 133 -15.26 12.74 -16.65
CA LEU A 133 -14.19 12.03 -15.95
C LEU A 133 -13.23 11.36 -16.93
N ASN A 134 -13.76 10.77 -17.99
CA ASN A 134 -12.99 10.11 -19.03
C ASN A 134 -12.56 11.06 -20.16
N GLY A 135 -12.29 12.34 -19.84
CA GLY A 135 -11.69 13.30 -20.77
C GLY A 135 -12.59 13.66 -21.97
N GLY A 136 -13.90 13.67 -21.76
CA GLY A 136 -14.89 13.93 -22.82
C GLY A 136 -15.28 12.72 -23.65
N LYS A 137 -14.79 11.52 -23.32
CA LYS A 137 -15.10 10.28 -24.06
C LYS A 137 -16.06 9.41 -23.24
N PRO A 138 -17.25 9.06 -23.75
CA PRO A 138 -18.14 8.16 -23.04
C PRO A 138 -17.53 6.76 -22.93
N PHE A 139 -17.87 6.02 -21.87
CA PHE A 139 -17.50 4.62 -21.71
C PHE A 139 -18.76 3.76 -21.67
N ASP A 140 -18.80 2.75 -22.54
CA ASP A 140 -19.92 1.82 -22.66
C ASP A 140 -19.45 0.37 -22.46
N TYR A 141 -19.98 -0.32 -21.45
CA TYR A 141 -19.67 -1.71 -21.15
C TYR A 141 -20.72 -2.66 -21.73
N ASN A 142 -20.73 -2.75 -23.07
CA ASN A 142 -21.73 -3.50 -23.84
C ASN A 142 -21.81 -5.00 -23.51
N PHE A 143 -20.72 -5.58 -22.98
CA PHE A 143 -20.70 -6.99 -22.59
C PHE A 143 -21.67 -7.30 -21.44
N ALA A 144 -21.87 -6.36 -20.51
CA ALA A 144 -22.81 -6.51 -19.40
C ALA A 144 -23.66 -5.22 -19.21
N PRO A 145 -24.75 -5.06 -19.99
CA PRO A 145 -25.57 -3.84 -19.98
C PRO A 145 -26.15 -3.47 -18.60
N ALA A 146 -26.45 -4.46 -17.76
CA ALA A 146 -26.90 -4.21 -16.39
C ALA A 146 -25.81 -3.52 -15.56
N THR A 147 -24.56 -4.02 -15.64
CA THR A 147 -23.40 -3.40 -14.97
C THR A 147 -23.11 -2.02 -15.53
N ASP A 148 -23.21 -1.85 -16.85
CA ASP A 148 -23.07 -0.54 -17.50
C ASP A 148 -24.09 0.48 -16.97
N TYR A 149 -25.36 0.07 -16.83
CA TYR A 149 -26.41 0.88 -16.23
C TYR A 149 -26.09 1.21 -14.77
N TYR A 150 -25.67 0.26 -13.94
CA TYR A 150 -25.32 0.53 -12.53
C TYR A 150 -24.13 1.48 -12.41
N LEU A 151 -23.10 1.33 -13.24
CA LEU A 151 -21.98 2.27 -13.27
C LEU A 151 -22.46 3.68 -13.61
N LYS A 152 -23.27 3.83 -14.65
CA LYS A 152 -23.73 5.16 -15.08
C LYS A 152 -24.80 5.72 -14.15
N ALA A 153 -25.95 5.06 -14.04
CA ALA A 153 -27.08 5.57 -13.29
C ALA A 153 -26.81 5.58 -11.78
N HIS A 154 -26.31 4.49 -11.21
CA HIS A 154 -26.18 4.42 -9.76
C HIS A 154 -24.91 5.08 -9.24
N LEU A 155 -23.74 4.69 -9.73
CA LEU A 155 -22.47 5.28 -9.28
C LEU A 155 -22.37 6.75 -9.74
N PHE A 156 -22.34 7.01 -11.04
CA PHE A 156 -22.16 8.40 -11.51
C PHE A 156 -23.44 9.25 -11.40
N GLY A 157 -24.61 8.66 -11.53
CA GLY A 157 -25.89 9.36 -11.42
C GLY A 157 -26.24 9.63 -9.97
N ASP A 158 -26.35 8.62 -9.11
CA ASP A 158 -26.83 8.86 -7.74
C ASP A 158 -25.72 9.31 -6.79
N ILE A 159 -24.57 8.61 -6.74
CA ILE A 159 -23.51 8.92 -5.77
C ILE A 159 -22.80 10.23 -6.14
N PHE A 160 -22.35 10.38 -7.38
CA PHE A 160 -21.63 11.59 -7.81
C PHE A 160 -22.53 12.82 -7.99
N ALA A 161 -23.87 12.68 -8.03
CA ALA A 161 -24.77 13.84 -8.00
C ALA A 161 -24.92 14.46 -6.62
N ARG A 162 -24.66 13.71 -5.55
CA ARG A 162 -24.64 14.27 -4.20
C ARG A 162 -23.49 15.24 -4.11
N ASP A 163 -23.81 16.51 -3.91
CA ASP A 163 -22.84 17.57 -4.09
C ASP A 163 -21.96 17.81 -2.85
N ILE A 164 -22.20 17.13 -1.71
CA ILE A 164 -21.44 17.31 -0.44
C ILE A 164 -19.93 17.32 -0.67
N LEU A 165 -19.43 16.36 -1.46
CA LEU A 165 -18.07 16.35 -1.99
C LEU A 165 -18.07 16.73 -3.47
N THR A 166 -17.09 17.55 -3.86
CA THR A 166 -16.82 17.86 -5.25
C THR A 166 -16.37 16.61 -6.02
N HIS A 167 -16.50 16.62 -7.35
CA HIS A 167 -15.97 15.52 -8.19
C HIS A 167 -14.46 15.36 -8.03
N ALA A 168 -13.71 16.46 -7.86
CA ALA A 168 -12.27 16.42 -7.62
C ALA A 168 -11.93 15.69 -6.31
N GLU A 169 -12.64 15.99 -5.22
CA GLU A 169 -12.45 15.31 -3.92
C GLU A 169 -12.85 13.83 -3.98
N ARG A 170 -13.93 13.50 -4.71
CA ARG A 170 -14.33 12.11 -4.94
C ARG A 170 -13.25 11.32 -5.66
N GLU A 171 -12.62 11.90 -6.67
CA GLU A 171 -11.49 11.26 -7.35
C GLU A 171 -10.28 11.11 -6.42
N LEU A 172 -9.99 12.12 -5.58
CA LEU A 172 -8.88 12.06 -4.64
C LEU A 172 -9.03 10.92 -3.62
N ILE A 173 -10.21 10.76 -3.01
CA ILE A 173 -10.47 9.64 -2.09
C ILE A 173 -10.49 8.29 -2.82
N THR A 174 -10.94 8.28 -4.08
CA THR A 174 -10.95 7.05 -4.90
C THR A 174 -9.53 6.60 -5.23
N ILE A 175 -8.62 7.52 -5.61
CA ILE A 175 -7.20 7.22 -5.82
C ILE A 175 -6.58 6.64 -4.54
N SER A 176 -6.85 7.25 -3.38
CA SER A 176 -6.33 6.75 -2.10
C SER A 176 -6.83 5.34 -1.77
N ALA A 177 -8.13 5.08 -1.95
CA ALA A 177 -8.71 3.77 -1.73
C ALA A 177 -8.16 2.71 -2.70
N LEU A 178 -8.07 3.02 -4.00
CA LEU A 178 -7.53 2.12 -5.01
C LEU A 178 -6.03 1.85 -4.84
N SER A 179 -5.26 2.83 -4.37
CA SER A 179 -3.84 2.65 -3.99
C SER A 179 -3.68 1.69 -2.80
N SER A 180 -4.76 1.47 -2.05
CA SER A 180 -4.81 0.60 -0.87
C SER A 180 -5.38 -0.79 -1.14
N MET A 181 -5.55 -1.15 -2.42
CA MET A 181 -6.07 -2.44 -2.86
C MET A 181 -5.17 -3.03 -3.94
N GLU A 182 -5.09 -4.36 -4.01
CA GLU A 182 -4.34 -5.07 -5.04
C GLU A 182 -5.28 -5.53 -6.17
N GLY A 183 -4.77 -5.63 -7.41
CA GLY A 183 -5.53 -6.11 -8.56
C GLY A 183 -6.48 -5.09 -9.19
N VAL A 184 -6.34 -3.81 -8.83
CA VAL A 184 -7.16 -2.68 -9.33
C VAL A 184 -6.32 -1.62 -10.04
N GLU A 185 -5.13 -1.99 -10.53
CA GLU A 185 -4.15 -1.06 -11.10
C GLU A 185 -4.70 -0.32 -12.33
N SER A 186 -5.51 -0.99 -13.14
CA SER A 186 -6.14 -0.36 -14.31
C SER A 186 -7.12 0.75 -13.91
N GLN A 187 -7.90 0.52 -12.84
CA GLN A 187 -8.83 1.49 -12.28
C GLN A 187 -8.08 2.64 -11.63
N LEU A 188 -7.02 2.36 -10.85
CA LEU A 188 -6.18 3.41 -10.25
C LEU A 188 -5.64 4.36 -11.31
N LYS A 189 -5.10 3.84 -12.42
CA LYS A 189 -4.64 4.66 -13.55
C LYS A 189 -5.76 5.43 -14.24
N SER A 190 -6.96 4.86 -14.32
CA SER A 190 -8.12 5.57 -14.87
C SER A 190 -8.53 6.75 -13.99
N HIS A 191 -8.56 6.57 -12.67
CA HIS A 191 -8.94 7.61 -11.72
C HIS A 191 -7.85 8.67 -11.53
N ILE A 192 -6.56 8.34 -11.71
CA ILE A 192 -5.50 9.36 -11.77
C ILE A 192 -5.75 10.32 -12.95
N ARG A 193 -6.07 9.81 -14.14
CA ARG A 193 -6.46 10.66 -15.28
C ARG A 193 -7.77 11.40 -15.02
N GLY A 194 -8.74 10.69 -14.42
CA GLY A 194 -10.05 11.23 -14.04
C GLY A 194 -9.97 12.42 -13.09
N ALA A 195 -9.11 12.35 -12.09
CA ALA A 195 -8.87 13.42 -11.13
C ALA A 195 -8.42 14.71 -11.81
N VAL A 196 -7.52 14.62 -12.78
CA VAL A 196 -7.07 15.79 -13.57
C VAL A 196 -8.21 16.38 -14.37
N ASN A 197 -9.01 15.54 -15.04
CA ASN A 197 -10.21 15.99 -15.77
C ASN A 197 -11.28 16.62 -14.86
N MET A 198 -11.25 16.30 -13.57
CA MET A 198 -12.15 16.84 -12.55
C MET A 198 -11.59 18.05 -11.80
N GLY A 199 -10.35 18.47 -12.08
CA GLY A 199 -9.78 19.71 -11.59
C GLY A 199 -8.68 19.56 -10.54
N ILE A 200 -8.21 18.34 -10.24
CA ILE A 200 -6.98 18.15 -9.45
C ILE A 200 -5.77 18.47 -10.35
N SER A 201 -4.86 19.32 -9.89
CA SER A 201 -3.66 19.66 -10.64
C SER A 201 -2.68 18.48 -10.70
N GLU A 202 -1.83 18.42 -11.74
CA GLU A 202 -0.76 17.41 -11.81
C GLU A 202 0.17 17.49 -10.60
N LYS A 203 0.42 18.71 -10.09
CA LYS A 203 1.22 18.93 -8.87
C LYS A 203 0.58 18.23 -7.67
N GLU A 204 -0.73 18.32 -7.50
CA GLU A 204 -1.46 17.61 -6.45
C GLU A 204 -1.43 16.09 -6.66
N ILE A 205 -1.57 15.59 -7.89
CA ILE A 205 -1.43 14.16 -8.21
C ILE A 205 -0.06 13.64 -7.76
N HIS A 206 1.02 14.34 -8.11
CA HIS A 206 2.38 13.96 -7.73
C HIS A 206 2.68 14.11 -6.22
N ALA A 207 1.83 14.79 -5.45
CA ALA A 207 1.96 14.85 -3.99
C ALA A 207 1.33 13.65 -3.27
N ILE A 208 0.44 12.90 -3.94
CA ILE A 208 -0.31 11.78 -3.33
C ILE A 208 0.60 10.72 -2.73
N PRO A 209 1.67 10.21 -3.40
CA PRO A 209 2.51 9.16 -2.83
C PRO A 209 3.16 9.55 -1.51
N GLU A 210 3.65 10.79 -1.39
CA GLU A 210 4.27 11.29 -0.16
C GLU A 210 3.28 11.32 1.00
N ILE A 211 2.05 11.79 0.75
CA ILE A 211 0.99 11.83 1.76
C ILE A 211 0.63 10.41 2.22
N LEU A 212 0.52 9.46 1.29
CA LEU A 212 0.23 8.06 1.61
C LEU A 212 1.35 7.41 2.40
N SER A 213 2.62 7.66 2.05
CA SER A 213 3.78 7.13 2.77
C SER A 213 3.76 7.60 4.22
N GLN A 214 3.58 8.91 4.44
CA GLN A 214 3.62 9.48 5.78
C GLN A 214 2.41 9.13 6.66
N LYS A 215 1.22 9.00 6.08
CA LYS A 215 -0.03 8.89 6.86
C LYS A 215 -0.68 7.51 6.83
N VAL A 216 -0.34 6.68 5.84
CA VAL A 216 -0.98 5.38 5.62
C VAL A 216 0.06 4.25 5.67
N GLY A 217 0.95 4.20 4.69
CA GLY A 217 1.98 3.17 4.55
C GLY A 217 2.72 3.22 3.21
N GLU A 218 3.92 2.65 3.20
CA GLU A 218 4.81 2.61 2.03
C GLU A 218 4.22 1.84 0.84
N GLN A 219 3.43 0.80 1.10
CA GLN A 219 2.80 0.02 0.02
C GLN A 219 1.80 0.87 -0.77
N GLU A 220 0.97 1.65 -0.08
CA GLU A 220 -0.01 2.53 -0.72
C GLU A 220 0.69 3.63 -1.52
N ALA A 221 1.75 4.21 -0.96
CA ALA A 221 2.59 5.18 -1.65
C ALA A 221 3.22 4.59 -2.92
N TRP A 222 3.77 3.39 -2.82
CA TRP A 222 4.40 2.70 -3.95
C TRP A 222 3.39 2.39 -5.07
N GLN A 223 2.19 1.92 -4.72
CA GLN A 223 1.11 1.66 -5.68
C GLN A 223 0.70 2.94 -6.41
N ALA A 224 0.50 4.03 -5.67
CA ALA A 224 0.16 5.34 -6.24
C ALA A 224 1.26 5.85 -7.16
N ASP A 225 2.52 5.84 -6.70
CA ASP A 225 3.67 6.35 -7.45
C ASP A 225 3.93 5.56 -8.73
N LYS A 226 3.84 4.22 -8.67
CA LYS A 226 3.93 3.36 -9.85
C LYS A 226 2.84 3.69 -10.86
N ALA A 227 1.58 3.79 -10.42
CA ALA A 227 0.47 4.09 -11.30
C ALA A 227 0.57 5.49 -11.92
N ILE A 228 1.03 6.48 -11.15
CA ILE A 228 1.32 7.82 -11.65
C ILE A 228 2.43 7.76 -12.70
N ALA A 229 3.55 7.10 -12.42
CA ALA A 229 4.63 6.96 -13.38
C ALA A 229 4.17 6.30 -14.69
N GLU A 230 3.33 5.26 -14.63
CA GLU A 230 2.75 4.64 -15.82
C GLU A 230 1.76 5.56 -16.57
N VAL A 231 1.00 6.41 -15.87
CA VAL A 231 0.07 7.36 -16.49
C VAL A 231 0.81 8.46 -17.24
N TYR A 232 1.92 8.94 -16.68
CA TYR A 232 2.73 10.04 -17.23
C TYR A 232 3.97 9.55 -18.01
N GLU A 233 4.09 8.25 -18.26
CA GLU A 233 5.22 7.63 -18.96
C GLU A 233 6.60 8.00 -18.36
N LEU A 234 6.65 8.09 -17.02
CA LEU A 234 7.86 8.41 -16.28
C LEU A 234 8.65 7.14 -15.94
N PRO A 235 9.99 7.20 -15.86
CA PRO A 235 10.79 6.10 -15.34
C PRO A 235 10.39 5.75 -13.91
N PHE A 236 10.21 4.45 -13.63
CA PHE A 236 9.92 3.94 -12.29
C PHE A 236 10.82 2.77 -11.95
N SER A 237 11.57 2.90 -10.85
CA SER A 237 12.56 1.89 -10.41
C SER A 237 12.49 1.62 -8.91
N LYS A 238 11.44 2.06 -8.22
CA LYS A 238 11.29 1.80 -6.79
C LYS A 238 10.88 0.35 -6.58
N ASN A 239 11.56 -0.31 -5.66
CA ASN A 239 11.21 -1.68 -5.28
C ASN A 239 9.90 -1.72 -4.51
N ARG A 240 9.10 -2.77 -4.73
CA ARG A 240 7.83 -2.99 -4.02
C ARG A 240 8.14 -3.24 -2.53
N PRO A 241 7.67 -2.38 -1.62
CA PRO A 241 7.91 -2.56 -0.18
C PRO A 241 7.16 -3.79 0.33
N VAL A 242 7.59 -4.30 1.48
CA VAL A 242 6.78 -5.27 2.23
C VAL A 242 5.48 -4.58 2.64
N GLY A 243 4.34 -5.20 2.32
CA GLY A 243 3.03 -4.64 2.58
C GLY A 243 2.64 -4.53 4.06
N ASN A 244 1.35 -4.30 4.31
CA ASN A 244 0.80 -4.42 5.66
C ASN A 244 0.83 -5.90 6.09
N THR A 245 1.86 -6.31 6.83
CA THR A 245 2.08 -7.72 7.18
C THR A 245 1.56 -8.01 8.58
N ALA A 246 0.91 -9.17 8.74
CA ALA A 246 0.48 -9.65 10.05
C ALA A 246 1.66 -9.96 10.99
N PHE A 247 2.87 -10.09 10.43
CA PHE A 247 4.10 -10.44 11.16
C PHE A 247 5.13 -9.30 11.08
N PRO A 248 5.88 -9.04 12.17
CA PRO A 248 6.85 -7.95 12.20
C PRO A 248 8.04 -8.18 11.27
N LEU A 249 8.62 -7.09 10.72
CA LEU A 249 9.84 -7.11 9.91
C LEU A 249 11.02 -7.79 10.64
N GLY A 250 11.19 -7.48 11.92
CA GLY A 250 12.30 -7.96 12.74
C GLY A 250 13.49 -6.99 12.80
N LYS A 251 14.59 -7.45 13.40
CA LYS A 251 15.86 -6.70 13.48
C LYS A 251 16.81 -7.14 12.35
N PRO A 252 17.76 -6.30 11.92
CA PRO A 252 18.77 -6.71 10.96
C PRO A 252 19.46 -8.02 11.36
N ASN A 253 19.59 -8.95 10.42
CA ASN A 253 20.13 -10.30 10.62
C ASN A 253 21.67 -10.30 10.56
N THR A 254 22.30 -9.50 11.42
CA THR A 254 23.76 -9.29 11.41
C THR A 254 24.55 -10.54 11.77
N ALA A 255 23.99 -11.44 12.59
CA ALA A 255 24.65 -12.67 13.01
C ALA A 255 24.95 -13.64 11.85
N TYR A 256 24.13 -13.62 10.81
CA TYR A 256 24.29 -14.49 9.63
C TYR A 256 24.69 -13.73 8.37
N ALA A 257 24.93 -12.41 8.43
CA ALA A 257 25.16 -11.56 7.27
C ALA A 257 26.23 -12.07 6.29
N GLN A 258 27.26 -12.77 6.77
CA GLN A 258 28.30 -13.37 5.93
C GLN A 258 27.79 -14.47 4.96
N TYR A 259 26.61 -15.02 5.21
CA TYR A 259 25.97 -16.06 4.39
C TYR A 259 24.87 -15.52 3.49
N PHE A 260 24.78 -14.19 3.36
CA PHE A 260 23.76 -13.50 2.59
C PHE A 260 24.40 -12.51 1.63
N ILE A 261 23.80 -12.40 0.45
CA ILE A 261 23.97 -11.25 -0.45
C ILE A 261 22.80 -10.30 -0.14
N GLY A 262 23.09 -9.02 0.12
CA GLY A 262 22.08 -8.04 0.51
C GLY A 262 21.64 -8.11 1.98
N ASN A 263 20.67 -7.29 2.38
CA ASN A 263 20.23 -7.21 3.77
C ASN A 263 19.02 -8.11 4.04
N SER A 264 19.06 -8.79 5.18
CA SER A 264 17.94 -9.56 5.72
C SER A 264 17.59 -9.15 7.14
N TYR A 265 16.35 -9.41 7.55
CA TYR A 265 15.82 -9.11 8.87
C TYR A 265 15.18 -10.35 9.47
N LEU A 266 15.29 -10.49 10.80
CA LEU A 266 14.81 -11.64 11.55
C LEU A 266 13.91 -11.20 12.69
N ALA A 267 12.68 -11.72 12.71
CA ALA A 267 11.75 -11.56 13.82
C ALA A 267 11.42 -12.94 14.41
N PRO A 268 11.97 -13.30 15.57
CA PRO A 268 11.59 -14.52 16.27
C PRO A 268 10.09 -14.49 16.61
N LEU A 269 9.35 -15.52 16.22
CA LEU A 269 7.90 -15.65 16.48
C LEU A 269 7.63 -16.64 17.61
N LEU A 270 8.32 -17.77 17.58
CA LEU A 270 8.21 -18.82 18.59
C LEU A 270 9.58 -19.41 18.91
N SER A 271 9.83 -19.60 20.20
CA SER A 271 11.05 -20.24 20.73
C SER A 271 10.71 -21.60 21.34
N GLY A 272 11.72 -22.45 21.51
CA GLY A 272 11.59 -23.76 22.17
C GLY A 272 11.55 -24.92 21.17
N ASN A 273 10.60 -25.84 21.37
CA ASN A 273 10.57 -27.12 20.66
C ASN A 273 10.22 -27.04 19.17
N LEU A 274 9.75 -25.92 18.65
CA LEU A 274 9.53 -25.74 17.21
C LEU A 274 9.83 -24.29 16.88
N PRO A 275 11.11 -23.92 16.73
CA PRO A 275 11.50 -22.54 16.55
C PRO A 275 10.96 -22.00 15.21
N MET A 276 10.38 -20.81 15.26
CA MET A 276 9.82 -20.12 14.09
C MET A 276 10.29 -18.69 14.07
N SER A 277 10.68 -18.20 12.89
CA SER A 277 10.99 -16.79 12.68
C SER A 277 10.34 -16.28 11.40
N ASN A 278 9.86 -15.05 11.42
CA ASN A 278 9.64 -14.32 10.18
C ASN A 278 11.01 -13.83 9.68
N VAL A 279 11.32 -14.17 8.44
CA VAL A 279 12.53 -13.73 7.76
C VAL A 279 12.11 -12.80 6.63
N THR A 280 12.74 -11.63 6.59
CA THR A 280 12.48 -10.63 5.55
C THR A 280 13.73 -10.35 4.74
N PHE A 281 13.61 -10.39 3.42
CA PHE A 281 14.67 -10.08 2.46
C PHE A 281 14.36 -8.76 1.76
N GLU A 282 15.37 -7.89 1.72
CA GLU A 282 15.38 -6.77 0.77
C GLU A 282 15.39 -7.28 -0.67
N PRO A 283 14.98 -6.44 -1.64
CA PRO A 283 15.10 -6.75 -3.07
C PRO A 283 16.54 -7.18 -3.40
N ARG A 284 16.67 -8.21 -4.24
CA ARG A 284 17.93 -8.91 -4.55
C ARG A 284 18.58 -9.69 -3.40
N CYS A 285 18.10 -9.56 -2.16
CA CYS A 285 18.68 -10.29 -1.04
C CYS A 285 18.39 -11.79 -1.15
N ARG A 286 19.42 -12.60 -0.94
CA ARG A 286 19.38 -14.06 -1.02
C ARG A 286 20.42 -14.66 -0.10
N ASN A 287 20.13 -15.84 0.45
CA ASN A 287 21.14 -16.60 1.17
C ASN A 287 22.05 -17.37 0.22
N ASN A 288 23.21 -17.76 0.74
CA ASN A 288 24.10 -18.70 0.06
C ASN A 288 23.41 -20.06 -0.09
N TRP A 289 23.93 -20.86 -1.01
CA TRP A 289 23.60 -22.28 -1.02
C TRP A 289 23.89 -22.88 0.35
N HIS A 290 22.99 -23.72 0.85
CA HIS A 290 23.17 -24.39 2.13
C HIS A 290 22.41 -25.71 2.20
N ILE A 291 22.80 -26.52 3.18
CA ILE A 291 22.24 -27.84 3.47
C ILE A 291 21.84 -27.90 4.94
N HIS A 292 20.62 -28.35 5.21
CA HIS A 292 20.20 -28.74 6.56
C HIS A 292 20.48 -30.23 6.78
N HIS A 293 21.36 -30.54 7.73
CA HIS A 293 21.71 -31.91 8.08
C HIS A 293 20.78 -32.44 9.16
N LYS A 294 20.20 -33.63 8.94
CA LYS A 294 19.31 -34.36 9.87
C LYS A 294 17.98 -33.67 10.23
N SER A 295 17.81 -32.40 9.86
CA SER A 295 16.59 -31.60 10.04
C SER A 295 16.16 -31.03 8.69
N GLY A 296 14.85 -30.86 8.52
CA GLY A 296 14.27 -30.17 7.36
C GLY A 296 13.80 -28.76 7.73
N GLN A 297 13.49 -27.98 6.72
CA GLN A 297 12.95 -26.63 6.87
C GLN A 297 11.64 -26.50 6.10
N ILE A 298 10.69 -25.77 6.67
CA ILE A 298 9.46 -25.38 5.97
C ILE A 298 9.47 -23.86 5.87
N LEU A 299 9.21 -23.36 4.66
CA LEU A 299 8.98 -21.93 4.40
C LEU A 299 7.49 -21.74 4.11
N ILE A 300 6.85 -20.83 4.83
CA ILE A 300 5.50 -20.36 4.53
C ILE A 300 5.63 -18.93 4.03
N CYS A 301 5.38 -18.72 2.75
CA CYS A 301 5.52 -17.41 2.11
C CYS A 301 4.33 -16.53 2.49
N ILE A 302 4.59 -15.36 3.07
CA ILE A 302 3.53 -14.51 3.66
C ILE A 302 3.43 -13.12 3.03
N ASN A 303 4.48 -12.62 2.37
CA ASN A 303 4.43 -11.32 1.68
C ASN A 303 5.50 -11.19 0.60
N GLY A 304 5.26 -10.32 -0.38
CA GLY A 304 6.22 -10.01 -1.42
C GLY A 304 6.41 -11.13 -2.45
N ALA A 305 7.53 -11.10 -3.18
CA ALA A 305 7.85 -12.08 -4.21
C ALA A 305 9.31 -12.51 -4.11
N GLY A 306 9.54 -13.82 -4.18
CA GLY A 306 10.85 -14.41 -3.98
C GLY A 306 11.16 -15.58 -4.91
N TRP A 307 12.32 -16.19 -4.67
CA TRP A 307 12.83 -17.35 -5.37
C TRP A 307 13.21 -18.43 -4.36
N TYR A 308 13.02 -19.69 -4.74
CA TYR A 308 13.60 -20.86 -4.11
C TYR A 308 14.22 -21.76 -5.16
N GLN A 309 15.39 -22.33 -4.89
CA GLN A 309 16.00 -23.27 -5.82
C GLN A 309 16.73 -24.39 -5.09
N GLU A 310 16.48 -25.62 -5.54
CA GLU A 310 17.27 -26.79 -5.20
C GLU A 310 18.40 -26.99 -6.21
N TRP A 311 19.52 -27.53 -5.74
CA TRP A 311 20.66 -27.80 -6.61
C TRP A 311 20.29 -28.74 -7.76
N GLY A 312 20.64 -28.35 -8.98
CA GLY A 312 20.32 -29.11 -10.20
C GLY A 312 18.86 -29.04 -10.65
N LYS A 313 18.00 -28.26 -9.98
CA LYS A 313 16.62 -28.03 -10.39
C LYS A 313 16.40 -26.57 -10.84
N PRO A 314 15.37 -26.32 -11.67
CA PRO A 314 14.93 -24.96 -11.98
C PRO A 314 14.54 -24.20 -10.71
N ALA A 315 14.77 -22.88 -10.70
CA ALA A 315 14.26 -22.02 -9.65
C ALA A 315 12.72 -21.96 -9.70
N ARG A 316 12.09 -21.86 -8.52
CA ARG A 316 10.66 -21.72 -8.33
C ARG A 316 10.36 -20.31 -7.82
N ALA A 317 9.49 -19.58 -8.52
CA ALA A 317 8.95 -18.32 -8.05
C ALA A 317 8.04 -18.55 -6.84
N LEU A 318 8.14 -17.67 -5.84
CA LEU A 318 7.38 -17.73 -4.60
C LEU A 318 6.49 -16.50 -4.43
N HIS A 319 5.24 -16.75 -4.05
CA HIS A 319 4.21 -15.76 -3.78
C HIS A 319 3.56 -16.00 -2.41
N PRO A 320 2.85 -15.01 -1.84
CA PRO A 320 2.12 -15.22 -0.59
C PRO A 320 1.14 -16.39 -0.70
N GLY A 321 1.17 -17.30 0.28
CA GLY A 321 0.41 -18.55 0.27
C GLY A 321 1.20 -19.78 -0.21
N ASP A 322 2.35 -19.60 -0.87
CA ASP A 322 3.23 -20.72 -1.21
C ASP A 322 3.85 -21.36 0.03
N VAL A 323 3.93 -22.69 0.02
CA VAL A 323 4.67 -23.47 1.02
C VAL A 323 5.80 -24.23 0.32
N VAL A 324 6.99 -24.16 0.90
CA VAL A 324 8.17 -24.92 0.48
C VAL A 324 8.55 -25.87 1.61
N ASN A 325 8.50 -27.17 1.33
CA ASN A 325 9.07 -28.19 2.21
C ASN A 325 10.47 -28.53 1.70
N ILE A 326 11.46 -28.38 2.57
CA ILE A 326 12.88 -28.58 2.28
C ILE A 326 13.34 -29.77 3.13
N PRO A 327 13.40 -30.99 2.55
CA PRO A 327 13.86 -32.17 3.26
C PRO A 327 15.32 -32.04 3.76
N PRO A 328 15.72 -32.82 4.78
CA PRO A 328 17.11 -32.91 5.18
C PRO A 328 18.04 -33.32 4.02
N GLY A 329 19.23 -32.74 3.96
CA GLY A 329 20.27 -33.07 2.98
C GLY A 329 20.13 -32.39 1.62
N ILE A 330 19.10 -31.55 1.42
CA ILE A 330 18.91 -30.84 0.16
C ILE A 330 19.73 -29.55 0.14
N LYS A 331 20.65 -29.44 -0.82
CA LYS A 331 21.36 -28.18 -1.14
C LYS A 331 20.39 -27.23 -1.83
N HIS A 332 20.15 -26.07 -1.22
CA HIS A 332 19.19 -25.09 -1.73
C HIS A 332 19.57 -23.66 -1.36
N TRP A 333 18.91 -22.69 -1.99
CA TRP A 333 18.90 -21.29 -1.57
C TRP A 333 17.50 -20.70 -1.75
N HIS A 334 17.26 -19.56 -1.10
CA HIS A 334 16.07 -18.76 -1.32
C HIS A 334 16.35 -17.27 -1.08
N GLY A 335 15.54 -16.42 -1.71
CA GLY A 335 15.77 -14.98 -1.75
C GLY A 335 14.55 -14.20 -2.21
N ALA A 336 14.67 -12.88 -2.18
CA ALA A 336 13.76 -11.96 -2.84
C ALA A 336 13.99 -11.93 -4.35
N THR A 337 12.99 -11.44 -5.09
CA THR A 337 13.15 -11.02 -6.50
C THR A 337 13.94 -9.70 -6.58
N ALA A 338 14.34 -9.28 -7.79
CA ALA A 338 15.17 -8.08 -7.94
C ALA A 338 14.43 -6.80 -7.57
N THR A 339 13.11 -6.81 -7.65
CA THR A 339 12.27 -5.63 -7.50
C THR A 339 11.25 -5.70 -6.37
N SER A 340 11.12 -6.82 -5.67
CA SER A 340 10.21 -6.95 -4.52
C SER A 340 10.97 -7.36 -3.28
N TRP A 341 10.59 -6.81 -2.13
CA TRP A 341 10.91 -7.44 -0.86
C TRP A 341 10.22 -8.81 -0.77
N PHE A 342 10.68 -9.68 0.13
CA PHE A 342 10.08 -11.01 0.35
C PHE A 342 10.04 -11.38 1.84
N GLN A 343 8.92 -11.90 2.31
CA GLN A 343 8.76 -12.42 3.67
C GLN A 343 8.24 -13.85 3.70
N HIS A 344 8.82 -14.64 4.59
CA HIS A 344 8.38 -16.00 4.87
C HIS A 344 8.60 -16.37 6.33
N ILE A 345 7.74 -17.23 6.85
CA ILE A 345 7.94 -17.88 8.14
C ILE A 345 8.82 -19.10 7.89
N ALA A 346 10.01 -19.10 8.47
CA ALA A 346 10.93 -20.23 8.48
C ALA A 346 10.69 -21.08 9.73
N ILE A 347 10.40 -22.36 9.52
CA ILE A 347 10.20 -23.36 10.57
C ILE A 347 11.28 -24.43 10.40
N THR A 348 12.15 -24.59 11.40
CA THR A 348 13.14 -25.66 11.41
C THR A 348 12.60 -26.84 12.21
N LEU A 349 12.57 -28.03 11.60
CA LEU A 349 12.08 -29.24 12.27
C LEU A 349 13.10 -29.70 13.33
N PRO A 350 12.71 -29.97 14.58
CA PRO A 350 13.64 -30.42 15.61
C PRO A 350 14.20 -31.80 15.26
N ALA A 351 15.51 -31.96 15.37
CA ALA A 351 16.16 -33.26 15.25
C ALA A 351 17.46 -33.28 16.05
N ASP A 352 17.79 -34.45 16.60
CA ASP A 352 19.01 -34.63 17.38
C ASP A 352 20.26 -34.44 16.51
N SER A 353 21.19 -33.63 17.01
CA SER A 353 22.44 -33.30 16.31
C SER A 353 22.24 -32.66 14.92
N ALA A 354 21.13 -31.96 14.71
CA ALA A 354 20.90 -31.17 13.50
C ALA A 354 21.94 -30.05 13.36
N SER A 355 22.32 -29.75 12.12
CA SER A 355 23.27 -28.67 11.82
C SER A 355 22.99 -28.08 10.44
N ASN A 356 23.53 -26.87 10.21
CA ASN A 356 23.50 -26.21 8.91
C ASN A 356 24.90 -26.17 8.33
N GLU A 357 25.05 -26.57 7.07
CA GLU A 357 26.26 -26.38 6.27
C GLU A 357 26.02 -25.27 5.27
N TRP A 358 26.73 -24.15 5.43
CA TRP A 358 26.73 -23.03 4.49
C TRP A 358 27.79 -23.25 3.42
N LEU A 359 27.42 -23.02 2.17
CA LEU A 359 28.25 -23.27 0.99
C LEU A 359 28.50 -21.95 0.23
N GLU A 360 28.76 -22.07 -1.08
CA GLU A 360 29.07 -20.93 -1.94
C GLU A 360 27.88 -19.96 -2.10
N ALA A 361 28.22 -18.70 -2.36
CA ALA A 361 27.24 -17.67 -2.70
C ALA A 361 26.54 -17.98 -4.03
N VAL A 362 25.27 -17.60 -4.13
CA VAL A 362 24.57 -17.52 -5.42
C VAL A 362 25.07 -16.27 -6.13
N THR A 363 25.84 -16.44 -7.19
CA THR A 363 26.46 -15.31 -7.90
C THR A 363 25.39 -14.42 -8.56
N ASP A 364 25.74 -13.16 -8.82
CA ASP A 364 24.81 -12.25 -9.51
C ASP A 364 24.47 -12.77 -10.91
N GLU A 365 25.40 -13.42 -11.62
CA GLU A 365 25.15 -13.98 -12.95
C GLU A 365 24.11 -15.11 -12.92
N VAL A 366 24.13 -15.97 -11.89
CA VAL A 366 23.12 -17.03 -11.73
C VAL A 366 21.77 -16.41 -11.35
N TYR A 367 21.79 -15.41 -10.48
CA TYR A 367 20.58 -14.75 -10.01
C TYR A 367 19.89 -13.93 -11.10
N ASP A 368 20.64 -13.13 -11.86
CA ASP A 368 20.12 -12.24 -12.90
C ASP A 368 19.54 -13.01 -14.10
N GLN A 369 19.80 -14.32 -14.23
CA GLN A 369 19.13 -15.18 -15.21
C GLN A 369 17.68 -15.51 -14.84
N LEU A 370 17.23 -15.20 -13.62
CA LEU A 370 15.88 -15.49 -13.13
C LEU A 370 14.90 -14.32 -13.33
N GLU A 371 15.40 -13.12 -13.62
CA GLU A 371 14.63 -11.87 -13.63
C GLU A 371 14.15 -11.43 -15.02
#